data_AF-A0A2V8SDC8-F1
#
_entry.id   AF-A0A2V8SDC8-F1
#
_cell.length_a   1.000
_cell.length_b   1.000
_cell.length_c   1.000
_cell.angle_alpha   90.00
_cell.angle_beta   90.00
_cell.angle_gamma   90.00
#
_symmetry.space_group_name_H-M   'P 1'
#
loop_
_entity.id
_entity.type
_entity.pdbx_description
1 polymer ?
#
loop_
_entity_poly.entity_id
_entity_poly.type
_entity_poly.pdbx_seq_one_letter_code
_entity_poly.pdbx_strand_id
1 'polypeptide(L)'
;MAELIEAHNGNGAFMSDAILPTNKPARLFRNFISFVGAAIAFASLTSILFLFLIELTGSTTNPYLGIFTYVIFPSFLAFGIMLIPLGMLWERRRRRKLAPADIAAFPVLDLNDPRRRRSFLTFAGLTFIFLFMSAFGSYRAYEYSESVTFCGQTCHT
;
A
#
# COMPACT_ATOMS: atom_id res chain seq x y z
N MET A 1 -6.85 -73.13 -37.18
CA MET A 1 -7.81 -73.26 -36.06
C MET A 1 -7.14 -72.63 -34.85
N ALA A 2 -7.62 -71.58 -34.20
CA ALA A 2 -8.83 -70.81 -34.39
C ALA A 2 -8.57 -69.43 -33.75
N GLU A 3 -9.05 -68.41 -34.44
CA GLU A 3 -9.19 -67.04 -33.97
C GLU A 3 -10.48 -66.95 -33.11
N LEU A 4 -10.58 -65.92 -32.26
CA LEU A 4 -11.80 -65.26 -31.74
C LEU A 4 -12.27 -65.46 -30.27
N ILE A 5 -12.26 -64.31 -29.53
CA ILE A 5 -13.31 -63.74 -28.62
C ILE A 5 -13.41 -64.40 -27.21
N GLU A 6 -13.32 -63.73 -26.04
CA GLU A 6 -14.11 -62.60 -25.48
C GLU A 6 -13.40 -62.12 -24.17
N ALA A 7 -12.98 -60.86 -24.02
CA ALA A 7 -13.70 -59.74 -23.38
C ALA A 7 -14.40 -60.03 -22.03
N HIS A 8 -13.75 -59.71 -20.90
CA HIS A 8 -14.45 -59.18 -19.71
C HIS A 8 -13.54 -58.33 -18.79
N ASN A 9 -13.62 -57.02 -19.00
CA ASN A 9 -13.77 -55.93 -18.03
C ASN A 9 -13.31 -56.12 -16.56
N GLY A 10 -12.40 -55.25 -16.10
CA GLY A 10 -11.95 -55.17 -14.71
C GLY A 10 -11.22 -53.87 -14.37
N ASN A 11 -11.90 -52.74 -14.60
CA ASN A 11 -11.74 -51.43 -13.98
C ASN A 11 -10.75 -51.34 -12.78
N GLY A 12 -9.74 -50.48 -12.89
CA GLY A 12 -8.83 -50.17 -11.77
C GLY A 12 -7.82 -49.03 -11.99
N ALA A 13 -7.72 -48.49 -13.21
CA ALA A 13 -6.92 -47.30 -13.53
C ALA A 13 -7.55 -45.98 -13.03
N PHE A 14 -8.23 -46.00 -11.89
CA PHE A 14 -8.94 -44.86 -11.31
C PHE A 14 -8.87 -44.87 -9.78
N MET A 15 -7.68 -44.69 -9.24
CA MET A 15 -7.54 -44.11 -7.91
C MET A 15 -6.39 -43.13 -8.00
N SER A 16 -6.59 -42.11 -8.84
CA SER A 16 -6.90 -40.78 -8.32
C SER A 16 -5.79 -40.37 -7.38
N ASP A 17 -4.70 -39.94 -8.00
CA ASP A 17 -3.91 -38.84 -7.45
C ASP A 17 -4.91 -37.82 -6.94
N ALA A 18 -5.21 -37.89 -5.65
CA ALA A 18 -5.81 -36.81 -4.92
C ALA A 18 -4.75 -35.71 -4.94
N ILE A 19 -4.67 -35.01 -6.07
CA ILE A 19 -4.13 -33.68 -6.19
C ILE A 19 -4.98 -32.89 -5.21
N LEU A 20 -4.56 -32.87 -3.95
CA LEU A 20 -5.06 -31.89 -3.01
C LEU A 20 -4.86 -30.58 -3.74
N PRO A 21 -5.93 -29.81 -4.05
CA PRO A 21 -5.71 -28.45 -4.47
C PRO A 21 -5.03 -27.81 -3.27
N THR A 22 -3.71 -27.69 -3.32
CA THR A 22 -2.98 -26.78 -2.46
C THR A 22 -3.34 -25.40 -2.99
N ASN A 23 -4.59 -25.02 -2.75
CA ASN A 23 -5.02 -23.66 -2.72
C ASN A 23 -4.20 -23.04 -1.60
N LYS A 24 -2.95 -22.68 -1.93
CA LYS A 24 -2.10 -21.83 -1.11
C LYS A 24 -2.95 -20.57 -1.01
N PRO A 25 -3.65 -20.32 0.11
CA PRO A 25 -4.56 -19.19 0.15
C PRO A 25 -3.69 -17.98 -0.13
N ALA A 26 -4.06 -17.28 -1.20
CA ALA A 26 -3.26 -16.24 -1.83
C ALA A 26 -2.58 -15.44 -0.72
N ARG A 27 -1.24 -15.55 -0.64
CA ARG A 27 -0.44 -14.95 0.44
C ARG A 27 -0.72 -13.43 0.60
N LEU A 28 -1.34 -12.82 -0.42
CA LEU A 28 -1.79 -11.43 -0.46
C LEU A 28 -2.86 -11.10 0.61
N PHE A 29 -3.84 -11.98 0.86
CA PHE A 29 -4.84 -11.78 1.90
C PHE A 29 -4.28 -11.91 3.33
N ARG A 30 -3.04 -12.37 3.46
CA ARG A 30 -2.41 -12.60 4.76
C ARG A 30 -1.91 -11.33 5.43
N ASN A 31 -1.85 -10.21 4.71
CA ASN A 31 -1.51 -8.91 5.27
C ASN A 31 -2.53 -7.85 4.83
N PHE A 32 -3.80 -8.08 5.18
CA PHE A 32 -4.92 -7.21 4.84
C PHE A 32 -4.68 -5.75 5.29
N ILE A 33 -4.05 -5.55 6.45
CA ILE A 33 -3.73 -4.23 7.00
C ILE A 33 -2.77 -3.47 6.07
N SER A 34 -1.67 -4.10 5.64
CA SER A 34 -0.75 -3.44 4.71
C SER A 34 -1.35 -3.28 3.31
N PHE A 35 -2.27 -4.16 2.89
CA PHE A 35 -3.00 -4.00 1.62
C PHE A 35 -3.93 -2.80 1.65
N VAL A 36 -4.72 -2.65 2.73
CA VAL A 36 -5.57 -1.46 2.95
C VAL A 36 -4.73 -0.20 3.03
N GLY A 37 -3.62 -0.21 3.79
CA GLY A 37 -2.69 0.91 3.86
C GLY A 37 -2.12 1.31 2.49
N ALA A 38 -1.74 0.32 1.67
CA ALA A 38 -1.25 0.56 0.31
C ALA A 38 -2.35 1.10 -0.62
N ALA A 39 -3.58 0.60 -0.51
CA ALA A 39 -4.71 1.09 -1.29
C ALA A 39 -5.05 2.56 -0.95
N ILE A 40 -5.07 2.89 0.34
CA ILE A 40 -5.27 4.27 0.81
C ILE A 40 -4.14 5.16 0.29
N ALA A 41 -2.88 4.77 0.48
CA ALA A 41 -1.74 5.55 0.01
C ALA A 41 -1.79 5.80 -1.51
N PHE A 42 -2.13 4.78 -2.30
CA PHE A 42 -2.25 4.90 -3.76
C PHE A 42 -3.41 5.81 -4.17
N ALA A 43 -4.58 5.66 -3.54
CA ALA A 43 -5.73 6.51 -3.80
C ALA A 43 -5.43 7.98 -3.46
N SER A 44 -4.88 8.24 -2.27
CA SER A 44 -4.50 9.59 -1.85
C SER A 44 -3.46 10.21 -2.76
N LEU A 45 -2.43 9.47 -3.15
CA LEU A 45 -1.39 9.96 -4.06
C LEU A 45 -1.95 10.29 -5.46
N THR A 46 -2.86 9.46 -5.96
CA THR A 46 -3.55 9.71 -7.23
C THR A 46 -4.41 10.97 -7.14
N SER A 47 -5.15 11.15 -6.04
CA SER A 47 -5.96 12.35 -5.82
C SER A 47 -5.10 13.61 -5.69
N ILE A 48 -3.98 13.57 -4.95
CA ILE A 48 -3.04 14.71 -4.87
C ILE A 48 -2.56 15.10 -6.25
N LEU A 49 -2.10 14.13 -7.05
CA LEU A 49 -1.60 14.40 -8.39
C LEU A 49 -2.68 15.03 -9.28
N PHE A 50 -3.91 14.51 -9.22
CA PHE A 50 -5.02 15.05 -9.99
C PHE A 50 -5.38 16.49 -9.58
N LEU A 51 -5.53 16.75 -8.29
CA LEU A 51 -5.85 18.10 -7.82
C LEU A 51 -4.71 19.09 -8.10
N PHE A 52 -3.46 18.66 -7.94
CA PHE A 52 -2.30 19.47 -8.27
C PHE A 52 -2.25 19.85 -9.75
N LEU A 53 -2.60 18.93 -10.66
CA LEU A 53 -2.72 19.24 -12.09
C LEU A 53 -3.84 20.25 -12.39
N ILE A 54 -4.97 20.17 -11.68
CA ILE A 54 -6.04 21.17 -11.79
C ILE A 54 -5.54 22.53 -11.30
N GLU A 55 -4.83 22.57 -10.18
CA GLU A 55 -4.27 23.82 -9.64
C GLU A 55 -3.26 24.46 -10.59
N LEU A 56 -2.45 23.67 -11.30
CA LEU A 56 -1.50 24.16 -12.30
C LEU A 56 -2.16 24.71 -13.58
N THR A 57 -3.33 24.19 -13.97
CA THR A 57 -4.02 24.56 -15.21
C THR A 57 -5.15 25.56 -15.02
N GLY A 58 -5.60 25.76 -13.78
CA GLY A 58 -6.62 26.74 -13.42
C GLY A 58 -6.11 28.18 -13.47
N SER A 59 -6.90 29.08 -14.03
CA SER A 59 -6.62 30.52 -14.06
C SER A 59 -7.00 31.25 -12.76
N THR A 60 -7.74 30.60 -11.87
CA THR A 60 -8.20 31.18 -10.59
C THR A 60 -7.69 30.36 -9.41
N THR A 61 -7.06 31.05 -8.45
CA THR A 61 -6.62 30.44 -7.19
C THR A 61 -7.83 30.16 -6.30
N ASN A 62 -8.24 28.90 -6.24
CA ASN A 62 -9.29 28.44 -5.34
C ASN A 62 -8.64 27.90 -4.03
N PRO A 63 -8.80 28.59 -2.89
CA PRO A 63 -8.18 28.18 -1.63
C PRO A 63 -8.65 26.80 -1.14
N TYR A 64 -9.85 26.35 -1.54
CA TYR A 64 -10.34 25.01 -1.19
C TYR A 64 -9.47 23.91 -1.81
N LEU A 65 -9.03 24.08 -3.07
CA LEU A 65 -8.17 23.09 -3.73
C LEU A 65 -6.83 22.95 -3.01
N GLY A 66 -6.25 24.06 -2.55
CA GLY A 66 -5.01 24.04 -1.77
C GLY A 66 -5.14 23.26 -0.47
N ILE A 67 -6.25 23.44 0.27
CA ILE A 67 -6.49 22.72 1.54
C ILE A 67 -6.56 21.21 1.29
N PHE A 68 -7.29 20.77 0.27
CA PHE A 68 -7.38 19.35 -0.05
C PHE A 68 -6.02 18.78 -0.48
N THR A 69 -5.30 19.50 -1.35
CA THR A 69 -4.04 19.04 -1.96
C THR A 69 -2.87 19.03 -0.98
N TYR A 70 -2.75 20.05 -0.12
CA TYR A 70 -1.58 20.24 0.74
C TYR A 70 -1.79 19.82 2.20
N VAL A 71 -3.04 19.59 2.65
CA VAL A 71 -3.34 19.23 4.04
C VAL A 71 -4.07 17.90 4.14
N ILE A 72 -5.26 17.79 3.54
CA ILE A 72 -6.14 16.64 3.74
C ILE A 72 -5.57 15.37 3.11
N PHE A 73 -5.30 15.37 1.80
CA PHE A 73 -4.79 14.18 1.14
C PHE A 73 -3.38 13.77 1.60
N PRO A 74 -2.43 14.68 1.88
CA PRO A 74 -1.15 14.33 2.47
C PRO A 74 -1.29 13.65 3.85
N SER A 75 -2.29 14.04 4.65
CA SER A 75 -2.59 13.38 5.92
C SER A 75 -3.05 11.93 5.72
N PHE A 76 -3.92 11.68 4.75
CA PHE A 76 -4.32 10.31 4.38
C PHE A 76 -3.17 9.49 3.80
N LEU A 77 -2.29 10.11 2.99
CA LEU A 77 -1.08 9.48 2.47
C LEU A 77 -0.17 9.05 3.63
N ALA A 78 0.10 9.93 4.60
CA ALA A 78 0.90 9.61 5.78
C ALA A 78 0.28 8.46 6.60
N PHE A 79 -1.04 8.48 6.79
CA PHE A 79 -1.76 7.41 7.46
C PHE A 79 -1.63 6.07 6.72
N GLY A 80 -1.81 6.06 5.40
CA GLY A 80 -1.61 4.89 4.55
C GLY A 80 -0.18 4.34 4.64
N ILE A 81 0.83 5.23 4.62
CA ILE A 81 2.23 4.88 4.79
C ILE A 81 2.49 4.24 6.15
N MET A 82 1.89 4.75 7.24
CA MET A 82 2.03 4.17 8.59
C MET A 82 1.34 2.82 8.76
N LEU A 83 0.21 2.59 8.07
CA LEU A 83 -0.49 1.30 8.10
C LEU A 83 0.33 0.17 7.48
N ILE A 84 1.20 0.47 6.51
CA ILE A 84 2.06 -0.53 5.87
C ILE A 84 3.02 -1.23 6.86
N PRO A 85 3.92 -0.53 7.59
CA PRO A 85 4.78 -1.15 8.59
C PRO A 85 3.99 -1.68 9.79
N LEU A 86 2.90 -1.02 10.20
CA LEU A 86 2.08 -1.50 11.31
C LEU A 86 1.43 -2.85 10.99
N GLY A 87 0.90 -3.02 9.78
CA GLY A 87 0.37 -4.30 9.30
C GLY A 87 1.42 -5.40 9.24
N MET A 88 2.62 -5.08 8.75
CA MET A 88 3.76 -6.02 8.74
C MET A 88 4.18 -6.44 10.15
N LEU A 89 4.26 -5.50 11.09
CA LEU A 89 4.63 -5.77 12.48
C LEU A 89 3.55 -6.58 13.21
N TRP A 90 2.28 -6.30 12.97
CA TRP A 90 1.16 -7.03 13.57
C TRP A 90 1.15 -8.47 13.07
N GLU A 91 1.21 -8.68 11.75
CA GLU A 91 1.24 -10.02 11.15
C GLU A 91 2.43 -10.83 11.68
N ARG A 92 3.59 -10.19 11.89
CA ARG A 92 4.76 -10.83 12.49
C ARG A 92 4.56 -11.18 13.97
N ARG A 93 3.99 -10.28 14.78
CA ARG A 93 3.65 -10.55 16.19
C ARG A 93 2.67 -11.72 16.31
N ARG A 94 1.66 -11.79 15.44
CA ARG A 94 0.71 -12.90 15.39
C ARG A 94 1.41 -14.22 15.13
N ARG A 95 2.34 -14.26 14.16
CA ARG A 95 3.09 -15.47 13.84
C ARG A 95 4.06 -15.91 14.94
N ARG A 96 4.68 -14.96 15.65
CA ARG A 96 5.50 -15.28 16.83
C ARG A 96 4.70 -15.98 17.93
N LYS A 97 3.43 -15.62 18.11
CA LYS A 97 2.54 -16.32 19.05
C LYS A 97 2.17 -17.74 18.61
N LEU A 98 2.20 -18.03 17.30
CA LEU A 98 1.83 -19.33 16.73
C LEU A 98 3.03 -20.28 16.57
N ALA A 99 4.22 -19.75 16.25
CA ALA A 99 5.46 -20.51 16.07
C ALA A 99 6.67 -19.66 16.50
N PRO A 100 7.04 -19.66 17.79
CA PRO A 100 8.10 -18.81 18.33
C PRO A 100 9.52 -19.21 17.87
N ALA A 101 9.73 -20.46 17.45
CA ALA A 101 11.04 -21.00 17.08
C ALA A 101 11.56 -20.55 15.71
N ASP A 102 10.67 -20.21 14.77
CA ASP A 102 11.05 -19.92 13.36
C ASP A 102 11.25 -18.44 13.04
N ILE A 103 11.01 -17.53 14.00
CA ILE A 103 10.94 -16.08 13.71
C ILE A 103 11.89 -15.32 14.64
N ALA A 104 12.97 -14.75 14.06
CA ALA A 104 13.95 -13.93 14.77
C ALA A 104 13.35 -12.81 15.64
N ALA A 105 14.02 -12.48 16.75
CA ALA A 105 13.62 -11.46 17.75
C ALA A 105 13.45 -10.06 17.19
N PHE A 106 14.38 -9.67 16.31
CA PHE A 106 14.41 -8.34 15.71
C PHE A 106 14.10 -8.42 14.21
N PRO A 107 13.54 -7.37 13.59
CA PRO A 107 13.44 -7.28 12.14
C PRO A 107 14.82 -7.38 11.50
N VAL A 108 15.10 -8.55 10.92
CA VAL A 108 16.28 -8.76 10.10
C VAL A 108 16.02 -8.03 8.79
N LEU A 109 16.65 -6.88 8.62
CA LEU A 109 16.58 -6.07 7.42
C LEU A 109 17.49 -6.67 6.34
N ASP A 110 17.11 -7.85 5.85
CA ASP A 110 17.79 -8.53 4.76
C ASP A 110 17.23 -7.99 3.43
N LEU A 111 18.00 -7.10 2.80
CA LEU A 111 17.67 -6.49 1.51
C LEU A 111 17.94 -7.42 0.31
N ASN A 112 18.54 -8.59 0.55
CA ASN A 112 18.77 -9.58 -0.49
C ASN A 112 17.47 -10.30 -0.88
N ASP A 113 16.51 -10.38 0.04
CA ASP A 113 15.18 -10.94 -0.23
C ASP A 113 14.35 -9.97 -1.11
N PRO A 114 13.95 -10.38 -2.33
CA PRO A 114 13.25 -9.51 -3.27
C PRO A 114 11.90 -9.01 -2.72
N ARG A 115 11.25 -9.74 -1.81
CA ARG A 115 9.98 -9.31 -1.22
C ARG A 115 10.20 -8.17 -0.22
N ARG A 116 11.19 -8.30 0.66
CA ARG A 116 11.56 -7.24 1.63
C ARG A 116 12.08 -6.01 0.93
N ARG A 117 12.89 -6.18 -0.12
CA ARG A 117 13.38 -5.08 -0.96
C ARG A 117 12.25 -4.29 -1.60
N ARG A 118 11.25 -4.96 -2.21
CA ARG A 118 10.13 -4.27 -2.85
C ARG A 118 9.31 -3.46 -1.84
N SER A 119 8.98 -4.03 -0.68
CA SER A 119 8.26 -3.31 0.37
C SER A 119 9.05 -2.11 0.91
N PHE A 120 10.36 -2.26 1.12
CA PHE A 120 11.23 -1.16 1.53
C PHE A 120 11.29 -0.05 0.48
N LEU A 121 11.48 -0.39 -0.80
CA LEU A 121 11.51 0.58 -1.90
C LEU A 121 10.17 1.31 -2.05
N THR A 122 9.04 0.61 -1.94
CA THR A 122 7.72 1.24 -1.98
C THR A 122 7.52 2.18 -0.78
N PHE A 123 7.90 1.77 0.42
CA PHE A 123 7.82 2.62 1.61
C PHE A 123 8.72 3.86 1.49
N ALA A 124 9.96 3.68 1.05
CA ALA A 124 10.90 4.78 0.83
C ALA A 124 10.40 5.75 -0.25
N GLY A 125 9.88 5.23 -1.37
CA GLY A 125 9.31 6.04 -2.44
C GLY A 125 8.08 6.84 -1.98
N LEU A 126 7.15 6.21 -1.27
CA LEU A 126 5.98 6.91 -0.72
C LEU A 126 6.38 7.97 0.31
N THR A 127 7.37 7.67 1.16
CA THR A 127 7.90 8.63 2.14
C THR A 127 8.56 9.81 1.45
N PHE A 128 9.35 9.57 0.39
CA PHE A 128 9.98 10.63 -0.39
C PHE A 128 8.94 11.56 -1.02
N ILE A 129 7.88 11.00 -1.62
CA ILE A 129 6.78 11.78 -2.19
C ILE A 129 6.05 12.58 -1.12
N PHE A 130 5.77 11.98 0.04
CA PHE A 130 5.18 12.68 1.18
C PHE A 130 6.04 13.86 1.62
N LEU A 131 7.34 13.68 1.80
CA LEU A 131 8.26 14.75 2.19
C LEU A 131 8.29 15.88 1.16
N PHE A 132 8.31 15.55 -0.13
CA PHE A 132 8.26 16.54 -1.20
C PHE A 132 6.96 17.37 -1.15
N MET A 133 5.81 16.69 -0.96
CA MET A 133 4.52 17.36 -0.82
C MET A 133 4.44 18.22 0.43
N SER A 134 4.98 17.75 1.57
CA SER A 134 5.05 18.53 2.81
C SER A 134 5.91 19.78 2.62
N ALA A 135 7.08 19.66 2.00
CA ALA A 135 7.95 20.81 1.73
C ALA A 135 7.25 21.86 0.85
N PHE A 136 6.57 21.42 -0.22
CA PHE A 136 5.81 22.31 -1.08
C PHE A 136 4.62 22.95 -0.35
N GLY A 137 3.88 22.17 0.44
CA GLY A 137 2.78 22.66 1.26
C GLY A 137 3.23 23.72 2.28
N SER A 138 4.37 23.52 2.94
CA SER A 138 4.98 24.50 3.84
C SER A 138 5.36 25.79 3.11
N TYR A 139 5.92 25.68 1.90
CA TYR A 139 6.22 26.87 1.08
C TYR A 139 4.95 27.68 0.77
N ARG A 140 3.88 27.02 0.34
CA ARG A 140 2.59 27.68 0.07
C ARG A 140 1.99 28.32 1.32
N ALA A 141 2.10 27.66 2.46
CA ALA A 141 1.63 28.21 3.73
C ALA A 141 2.42 29.46 4.14
N TYR A 142 3.73 29.45 3.95
CA TYR A 142 4.58 30.63 4.18
C TYR A 142 4.22 31.79 3.25
N GLU A 143 4.08 31.52 1.95
CA GLU A 143 3.68 32.52 0.95
C GLU A 143 2.31 33.13 1.27
N TYR A 144 1.38 32.32 1.79
CA TYR A 144 0.10 32.83 2.28
C TYR A 144 0.24 33.72 3.53
N SER A 145 1.09 33.34 4.50
CA SER A 145 1.29 34.15 5.72
C SER A 145 1.91 35.52 5.45
N GLU A 146 2.71 35.65 4.39
CA GLU A 146 3.31 36.93 3.97
C GLU A 146 2.39 37.75 3.04
N SER A 147 1.22 37.22 2.69
CA SER A 147 0.30 37.91 1.78
C SER A 147 -0.42 39.07 2.46
N VAL A 148 -0.72 40.12 1.69
CA VAL A 148 -1.54 41.25 2.16
C VAL A 148 -2.92 40.80 2.64
N THR A 149 -3.45 39.71 2.08
CA THR A 149 -4.72 39.10 2.48
C THR A 149 -4.66 38.61 3.92
N PHE A 150 -3.58 37.91 4.30
CA PHE A 150 -3.42 37.43 5.67
C PHE A 150 -3.25 38.60 6.65
N CYS A 151 -2.39 39.57 6.32
CA CYS A 151 -2.20 40.76 7.14
C CYS A 151 -3.50 41.56 7.36
N GLY A 152 -4.26 41.81 6.28
CA GLY A 152 -5.46 42.65 6.32
C GLY A 152 -6.77 41.97 6.70
N GLN A 153 -6.87 40.64 6.58
CA GLN A 153 -8.13 39.91 6.87
C GLN A 153 -8.01 38.85 7.97
N THR A 154 -6.81 38.50 8.43
CA THR A 154 -6.63 37.48 9.47
C THR A 154 -5.90 38.04 10.68
N CYS A 155 -4.87 38.87 10.48
CA CYS A 155 -4.08 39.45 11.57
C CYS A 155 -4.64 40.78 12.10
N HIS A 156 -5.17 41.64 11.23
CA HIS A 156 -5.67 42.97 11.59
C HIS A 156 -7.15 43.16 11.21
N THR A 157 -8.00 42.20 11.59
CA THR A 157 -9.46 42.39 11.62
C THR A 157 -9.89 43.24 12.80
#